data_AF-A0A9E1IZ71-F1
#
_entry.id   AF-A0A9E1IZ71-F1
#
_cell.length_a   1.000
_cell.length_b   1.000
_cell.length_c   1.000
_cell.angle_alpha   90.00
_cell.angle_beta   90.00
_cell.angle_gamma   90.00
#
_symmetry.space_group_name_H-M   'P 1'
#
loop_
_entity.id
_entity.type
_entity.pdbx_description
1 polymer ?
#
loop_
_entity_poly.entity_id
_entity_poly.type
_entity_poly.pdbx_seq_one_letter_code
_entity_poly.pdbx_strand_id
1 'polypeptide(L)'
;MNPTPRIFLMLLAATLLFHTTLNFMEENIEDFETVPLPPKKIKKISTKNPIIKVNAKERNTWTLVDFSTGKTQKIPESESSKFSQISWDLGFSRTKIISNGGKTNPLGKTGVINLGPINFDDIKTAPNIGYAQDHRSLGNLINKELAGWYNYRTRTHNIESRRNVYALKLKDGIFMKMRILNYYCSQEANECRSMMCTREEAACLTIEYILTEPGSSIFVIPDTHLAKNIPAPAEKVE
;
A
#
# COMPACT_ATOMS: atom_id res chain seq x y z
N MET A 1 -6.74 61.08 29.02
CA MET A 1 -6.55 61.00 27.55
C MET A 1 -7.05 59.66 27.05
N ASN A 2 -7.90 59.64 26.03
CA ASN A 2 -8.44 58.42 25.45
C ASN A 2 -7.30 57.60 24.79
N PRO A 3 -7.04 56.35 25.19
CA PRO A 3 -5.94 55.55 24.63
C PRO A 3 -6.24 55.00 23.22
N THR A 4 -7.50 55.03 22.77
CA THR A 4 -7.93 54.49 21.48
C THR A 4 -7.09 54.90 20.26
N PRO A 5 -6.76 56.19 20.03
CA PRO A 5 -5.92 56.57 18.89
C PRO A 5 -4.51 55.97 18.92
N ARG A 6 -3.92 55.76 20.11
CA ARG A 6 -2.60 55.12 20.24
C ARG A 6 -2.66 53.63 19.91
N ILE A 7 -3.69 52.94 20.40
CA ILE A 7 -3.91 51.52 20.12
C ILE A 7 -4.17 51.32 18.62
N PHE A 8 -4.98 52.18 18.01
CA PHE A 8 -5.25 52.12 16.57
C PHE A 8 -3.98 52.32 15.73
N LEU A 9 -3.14 53.29 16.10
CA LEU A 9 -1.87 53.54 15.40
C LEU A 9 -0.91 52.35 15.52
N MET A 10 -0.83 51.71 16.69
CA MET A 10 -0.01 50.51 16.90
C MET A 10 -0.50 49.34 16.04
N LEU A 11 -1.81 49.10 16.00
CA LEU A 11 -2.38 48.04 15.18
C LEU A 11 -2.12 48.29 13.68
N LEU A 12 -2.30 49.53 13.22
CA LEU A 12 -2.03 49.93 11.84
C LEU A 12 -0.56 49.73 11.46
N ALA A 13 0.37 50.09 12.35
CA ALA A 13 1.80 49.88 12.13
C ALA A 13 2.16 48.39 12.10
N ALA A 14 1.56 47.58 12.98
CA ALA A 14 1.77 46.14 13.02
C ALA A 14 1.26 45.44 11.75
N THR A 15 0.08 45.81 11.24
CA THR A 15 -0.43 45.27 9.96
C THR A 15 0.42 45.71 8.78
N LEU A 16 0.88 46.96 8.75
CA LEU A 16 1.78 47.43 7.70
C LEU A 16 3.11 46.65 7.72
N LEU A 17 3.67 46.42 8.91
CA LEU A 17 4.91 45.65 9.07
C LEU A 17 4.71 44.17 8.70
N PHE A 18 3.56 43.59 9.04
CA PHE A 18 3.21 42.22 8.63
C PHE A 18 3.02 42.09 7.11
N HIS A 19 2.34 43.04 6.46
CA HIS A 19 2.15 42.99 5.01
C HIS A 19 3.43 43.25 4.24
N THR A 20 4.28 44.18 4.69
CA THR A 20 5.59 44.42 4.06
C THR A 20 6.50 43.21 4.19
N THR A 21 6.50 42.53 5.34
CA THR A 21 7.26 41.28 5.51
C THR A 21 6.70 40.13 4.67
N LEU A 22 5.37 39.99 4.54
CA LEU A 22 4.76 39.02 3.62
C LEU A 22 5.14 39.30 2.16
N ASN A 23 5.04 40.55 1.69
CA ASN A 23 5.40 40.90 0.31
C ASN A 23 6.88 40.68 0.04
N PHE A 24 7.76 41.05 0.98
CA PHE A 24 9.18 40.76 0.88
C PHE A 24 9.45 39.25 0.85
N MET A 25 8.79 38.45 1.68
CA MET A 25 8.93 36.99 1.64
C MET A 25 8.40 36.42 0.32
N GLU A 26 7.25 36.86 -0.18
CA GLU A 26 6.67 36.41 -1.46
C GLU A 26 7.64 36.62 -2.64
N GLU A 27 8.29 37.79 -2.70
CA GLU A 27 9.30 38.08 -3.73
C GLU A 27 10.62 37.31 -3.55
N ASN A 28 10.90 36.78 -2.36
CA ASN A 28 12.15 36.08 -2.04
C ASN A 28 11.98 34.58 -1.75
N ILE A 29 10.76 34.04 -1.83
CA ILE A 29 10.52 32.60 -1.78
C ILE A 29 10.92 32.06 -3.16
N GLU A 30 12.02 31.30 -3.20
CA GLU A 30 12.32 30.49 -4.36
C GLU A 30 11.13 29.55 -4.62
N ASP A 31 10.56 29.63 -5.83
CA ASP A 31 9.50 28.72 -6.24
C ASP A 31 10.10 27.33 -6.51
N PHE A 32 10.28 26.56 -5.44
CA PHE A 32 10.80 25.19 -5.49
C PHE A 32 9.93 24.25 -6.35
N GLU A 33 8.71 24.65 -6.72
CA GLU A 33 7.87 23.89 -7.65
C GLU A 33 8.35 23.98 -9.10
N THR A 34 9.06 25.06 -9.45
CA THR A 34 9.61 25.29 -10.81
C THR A 34 10.97 24.62 -11.03
N VAL A 35 11.75 24.36 -9.98
CA VAL A 35 13.09 23.78 -10.08
C VAL A 35 13.01 22.31 -10.53
N PRO A 36 13.62 21.86 -11.64
CA PRO A 36 13.48 20.49 -12.10
C PRO A 36 13.83 19.46 -11.01
N LEU A 37 12.99 18.43 -10.85
CA LEU A 37 13.24 17.38 -9.86
C LEU A 37 14.55 16.65 -10.20
N PRO A 38 15.41 16.35 -9.21
CA PRO A 38 16.58 15.53 -9.45
C PRO A 38 16.13 14.16 -10.00
N PRO A 39 16.91 13.55 -10.92
CA PRO A 39 16.55 12.26 -11.48
C PRO A 39 16.41 11.22 -10.36
N LYS A 40 15.29 10.49 -10.39
CA LYS A 40 14.98 9.48 -9.37
C LYS A 40 16.06 8.40 -9.37
N LYS A 41 16.64 8.11 -8.20
CA LYS A 41 17.50 6.93 -8.00
C LYS A 41 16.67 5.66 -8.13
N ILE A 42 16.89 4.89 -9.20
CA ILE A 42 16.09 3.71 -9.53
C ILE A 42 16.63 2.50 -8.75
N LYS A 43 15.84 1.98 -7.80
CA LYS A 43 16.03 0.63 -7.27
C LYS A 43 15.25 -0.35 -8.15
N LYS A 44 15.92 -0.99 -9.12
CA LYS A 44 15.35 -2.13 -9.84
C LYS A 44 15.24 -3.28 -8.85
N ILE A 45 14.01 -3.68 -8.53
CA ILE A 45 13.75 -4.95 -7.83
C ILE A 45 13.06 -5.82 -8.85
N SER A 46 13.75 -6.89 -9.24
CA SER A 46 13.17 -7.99 -9.99
C SER A 46 12.85 -9.09 -8.98
N THR A 47 11.68 -9.69 -9.11
CA THR A 47 11.28 -10.84 -8.30
C THR A 47 11.19 -12.07 -9.19
N LYS A 48 11.58 -13.22 -8.63
CA LYS A 48 11.36 -14.55 -9.21
C LYS A 48 10.18 -15.28 -8.54
N ASN A 49 9.57 -14.63 -7.55
CA ASN A 49 8.50 -15.20 -6.74
C ASN A 49 7.15 -15.05 -7.45
N PRO A 50 6.13 -15.83 -7.05
CA PRO A 50 4.77 -15.63 -7.51
C PRO A 50 4.32 -14.18 -7.28
N ILE A 51 3.65 -13.63 -8.30
CA ILE A 51 3.08 -12.29 -8.25
C ILE A 51 1.57 -12.34 -8.46
N ILE A 52 0.87 -11.44 -7.79
CA ILE A 52 -0.55 -11.19 -8.02
C ILE A 52 -0.76 -9.70 -8.34
N LYS A 53 -1.62 -9.44 -9.32
CA LYS A 53 -2.09 -8.10 -9.66
C LYS A 53 -3.48 -7.90 -9.09
N VAL A 54 -3.67 -6.86 -8.29
CA VAL A 54 -4.94 -6.58 -7.60
C VAL A 54 -5.52 -5.26 -8.12
N ASN A 55 -6.64 -5.34 -8.84
CA ASN A 55 -7.34 -4.16 -9.36
C ASN A 55 -8.27 -3.56 -8.29
N ALA A 56 -7.80 -2.52 -7.60
CA ALA A 56 -8.52 -1.79 -6.55
C ALA A 56 -8.95 -0.38 -7.00
N LYS A 57 -9.22 -0.20 -8.30
CA LYS A 57 -9.48 1.11 -8.93
C LYS A 57 -10.74 1.80 -8.42
N GLU A 58 -11.80 1.02 -8.24
CA GLU A 58 -13.13 1.49 -7.86
C GLU A 58 -13.11 2.11 -6.45
N ARG A 59 -13.72 3.28 -6.33
CA ARG A 59 -13.93 3.92 -5.04
C ARG A 59 -15.11 3.23 -4.35
N ASN A 60 -15.03 3.07 -3.03
CA ASN A 60 -16.08 2.44 -2.20
C ASN A 60 -16.34 0.96 -2.53
N THR A 61 -15.38 0.29 -3.17
CA THR A 61 -15.41 -1.16 -3.39
C THR A 61 -14.11 -1.75 -2.85
N TRP A 62 -14.24 -2.91 -2.21
CA TRP A 62 -13.12 -3.73 -1.76
C TRP A 62 -12.89 -4.86 -2.75
N THR A 63 -11.65 -5.00 -3.21
CA THR A 63 -11.20 -6.21 -3.91
C THR A 63 -10.59 -7.14 -2.88
N LEU A 64 -11.35 -8.18 -2.50
CA LEU A 64 -10.93 -9.24 -1.60
C LEU A 64 -10.09 -10.25 -2.37
N VAL A 65 -9.01 -10.73 -1.77
CA VAL A 65 -8.06 -11.65 -2.38
C VAL A 65 -7.87 -12.84 -1.45
N ASP A 66 -8.04 -14.05 -1.98
CA ASP A 66 -7.62 -15.30 -1.36
C ASP A 66 -6.30 -15.73 -2.03
N PHE A 67 -5.18 -15.64 -1.30
CA PHE A 67 -3.85 -15.85 -1.88
C PHE A 67 -3.57 -17.33 -2.14
N SER A 68 -4.22 -18.23 -1.39
CA SER A 68 -4.08 -19.67 -1.58
C SER A 68 -4.63 -20.13 -2.94
N THR A 69 -5.70 -19.49 -3.40
CA THR A 69 -6.35 -19.81 -4.68
C THR A 69 -6.07 -18.80 -5.79
N GLY A 70 -5.54 -17.61 -5.45
CA GLY A 70 -5.40 -16.47 -6.36
C GLY A 70 -6.72 -15.82 -6.76
N LYS A 71 -7.86 -16.24 -6.17
CA LYS A 71 -9.18 -15.70 -6.51
C LYS A 71 -9.36 -14.31 -5.96
N THR A 72 -10.00 -13.45 -6.74
CA THR A 72 -10.37 -12.08 -6.34
C THR A 72 -11.87 -11.87 -6.43
N GLN A 73 -12.46 -11.19 -5.46
CA GLN A 73 -13.87 -10.83 -5.47
C GLN A 73 -14.06 -9.35 -5.11
N LYS A 74 -14.86 -8.63 -5.89
CA LYS A 74 -15.21 -7.24 -5.61
C LYS A 74 -16.50 -7.17 -4.81
N ILE A 75 -16.48 -6.45 -3.69
CA ILE A 75 -17.61 -6.24 -2.80
C ILE A 75 -17.73 -4.74 -2.49
N PRO A 76 -18.89 -4.09 -2.73
CA PRO A 76 -19.12 -2.72 -2.31
C PRO A 76 -18.92 -2.55 -0.79
N GLU A 77 -18.40 -1.42 -0.34
CA GLU A 77 -18.16 -1.14 1.08
C GLU A 77 -19.46 -1.17 1.91
N SER A 78 -20.58 -0.77 1.29
CA SER A 78 -21.94 -0.86 1.86
C SER A 78 -22.38 -2.30 2.15
N GLU A 79 -21.73 -3.29 1.52
CA GLU A 79 -22.03 -4.72 1.67
C GLU A 79 -20.95 -5.46 2.46
N SER A 80 -20.16 -4.74 3.28
CA SER A 80 -19.10 -5.32 4.11
C SER A 80 -19.58 -6.40 5.09
N SER A 81 -20.88 -6.48 5.39
CA SER A 81 -21.47 -7.60 6.15
C SER A 81 -21.26 -8.97 5.47
N LYS A 82 -21.06 -9.01 4.15
CA LYS A 82 -20.78 -10.24 3.39
C LYS A 82 -19.36 -10.78 3.59
N PHE A 83 -18.45 -10.01 4.19
CA PHE A 83 -17.05 -10.42 4.38
C PHE A 83 -16.89 -11.71 5.19
N SER A 84 -17.82 -12.01 6.09
CA SER A 84 -17.81 -13.23 6.92
C SER A 84 -18.29 -14.48 6.18
N GLN A 85 -18.90 -14.33 5.00
CA GLN A 85 -19.48 -15.42 4.21
C GLN A 85 -18.54 -15.89 3.09
N ILE A 86 -17.41 -15.21 2.91
CA ILE A 86 -16.49 -15.39 1.78
C ILE A 86 -15.12 -15.79 2.33
N SER A 87 -14.41 -16.67 1.63
CA SER A 87 -12.99 -16.94 1.89
C SER A 87 -12.13 -15.87 1.24
N TRP A 88 -11.34 -15.16 2.05
CA TRP A 88 -10.38 -14.15 1.60
C TRP A 88 -9.34 -13.90 2.70
N ASP A 89 -8.20 -13.31 2.36
CA ASP A 89 -7.11 -13.02 3.30
C ASP A 89 -6.92 -11.51 3.48
N LEU A 90 -6.82 -10.77 2.37
CA LEU A 90 -6.66 -9.31 2.36
C LEU A 90 -7.67 -8.64 1.43
N GLY A 91 -8.11 -7.44 1.81
CA GLY A 91 -8.99 -6.59 1.03
C GLY A 91 -8.28 -5.30 0.63
N PHE A 92 -8.45 -4.88 -0.62
CA PHE A 92 -7.79 -3.71 -1.19
C PHE A 92 -8.81 -2.72 -1.73
N SER A 93 -8.66 -1.44 -1.36
CA SER A 93 -9.46 -0.34 -1.92
C SER A 93 -8.57 0.89 -2.05
N ARG A 94 -8.24 1.27 -3.28
CA ARG A 94 -7.22 2.30 -3.56
C ARG A 94 -5.93 1.98 -2.80
N THR A 95 -5.48 2.85 -1.90
CA THR A 95 -4.30 2.66 -1.06
C THR A 95 -4.60 1.97 0.28
N LYS A 96 -5.89 1.77 0.62
CA LYS A 96 -6.29 1.11 1.86
C LYS A 96 -6.17 -0.39 1.71
N ILE A 97 -5.66 -1.04 2.76
CA ILE A 97 -5.54 -2.49 2.84
C ILE A 97 -6.07 -2.92 4.21
N ILE A 98 -6.97 -3.91 4.19
CA ILE A 98 -7.58 -4.54 5.36
C ILE A 98 -7.23 -6.03 5.37
N SER A 99 -7.23 -6.63 6.55
CA SER A 99 -7.03 -8.07 6.73
C SER A 99 -8.32 -8.75 7.15
N ASN A 100 -8.46 -10.04 6.81
CA ASN A 100 -9.58 -10.86 7.25
C ASN A 100 -9.41 -11.25 8.74
N GLY A 101 -9.53 -10.28 9.63
CA GLY A 101 -9.44 -10.48 11.06
C GLY A 101 -9.76 -9.22 11.87
N GLY A 102 -9.92 -9.39 13.19
CA GLY A 102 -10.20 -8.29 14.11
C GLY A 102 -11.55 -7.63 13.86
N LYS A 103 -11.59 -6.30 13.83
CA LYS A 103 -12.84 -5.53 13.65
C LYS A 103 -13.42 -5.63 12.24
N THR A 104 -12.62 -6.03 11.25
CA THR A 104 -13.08 -6.21 9.87
C THR A 104 -13.91 -7.49 9.72
N ASN A 105 -13.44 -8.60 10.30
CA ASN A 105 -14.19 -9.84 10.39
C ASN A 105 -13.85 -10.55 11.71
N PRO A 106 -14.76 -10.57 12.70
CA PRO A 106 -14.52 -11.23 13.99
C PRO A 106 -14.28 -12.74 13.92
N LEU A 107 -14.75 -13.41 12.85
CA LEU A 107 -14.49 -14.83 12.62
C LEU A 107 -13.13 -15.07 11.94
N GLY A 108 -12.60 -14.03 11.30
CA GLY A 108 -11.31 -14.03 10.64
C GLY A 108 -10.16 -14.00 11.64
N LYS A 109 -9.11 -14.77 11.34
CA LYS A 109 -7.90 -14.85 12.17
C LYS A 109 -6.67 -14.27 11.50
N THR A 110 -6.85 -13.58 10.36
CA THR A 110 -5.73 -12.98 9.65
C THR A 110 -5.13 -11.87 10.50
N GLY A 111 -3.81 -11.88 10.61
CA GLY A 111 -3.05 -10.81 11.23
C GLY A 111 -1.74 -10.58 10.48
N VAL A 112 -1.15 -9.42 10.69
CA VAL A 112 -0.02 -8.91 9.88
C VAL A 112 1.11 -8.42 10.79
N ILE A 113 2.35 -8.51 10.31
CA ILE A 113 3.54 -7.90 10.89
C ILE A 113 4.26 -7.17 9.76
N ASN A 114 4.64 -5.91 9.98
CA ASN A 114 5.53 -5.18 9.08
C ASN A 114 6.98 -5.43 9.52
N LEU A 115 7.72 -6.23 8.74
CA LEU A 115 9.13 -6.54 9.01
C LEU A 115 10.09 -5.45 8.52
N GLY A 116 9.56 -4.39 7.90
CA GLY A 116 10.34 -3.25 7.42
C GLY A 116 11.05 -3.51 6.08
N PRO A 117 11.97 -2.62 5.70
CA PRO A 117 12.66 -2.62 4.41
C PRO A 117 13.83 -3.61 4.39
N ILE A 118 13.56 -4.88 4.72
CA ILE A 118 14.54 -5.97 4.72
C ILE A 118 14.53 -6.72 3.38
N ASN A 119 15.55 -7.57 3.16
CA ASN A 119 15.57 -8.42 1.99
C ASN A 119 14.50 -9.51 2.10
N PHE A 120 13.75 -9.72 1.02
CA PHE A 120 12.64 -10.68 0.98
C PHE A 120 13.12 -12.12 1.12
N ASP A 121 14.31 -12.43 0.57
CA ASP A 121 14.86 -13.78 0.56
C ASP A 121 15.46 -14.18 1.91
N ASP A 122 15.80 -13.23 2.77
CA ASP A 122 16.37 -13.49 4.10
C ASP A 122 15.32 -14.04 5.07
N ILE A 123 14.02 -13.80 4.80
CA ILE A 123 12.92 -14.33 5.61
C ILE A 123 12.59 -15.76 5.18
N LYS A 124 13.17 -16.73 5.89
CA LYS A 124 12.94 -18.17 5.68
C LYS A 124 11.85 -18.76 6.57
N THR A 125 11.57 -18.14 7.69
CA THR A 125 10.59 -18.64 8.68
C THR A 125 9.67 -17.50 9.12
N ALA A 126 8.38 -17.80 9.19
CA ALA A 126 7.38 -16.88 9.70
C ALA A 126 7.52 -16.71 11.23
N PRO A 127 7.44 -15.48 11.77
CA PRO A 127 7.29 -15.27 13.20
C PRO A 127 6.07 -16.01 13.74
N ASN A 128 6.09 -16.44 15.01
CA ASN A 128 4.96 -17.15 15.63
C ASN A 128 3.97 -16.21 16.35
N ILE A 129 4.42 -15.04 16.78
CA ILE A 129 3.66 -14.03 17.54
C ILE A 129 3.83 -12.63 16.94
N GLY A 130 3.01 -11.69 17.39
CA GLY A 130 3.12 -10.26 17.01
C GLY A 130 2.18 -9.81 15.89
N TYR A 131 1.36 -10.72 15.35
CA TYR A 131 0.41 -10.42 14.28
C TYR A 131 -0.71 -9.49 14.72
N ALA A 132 -0.73 -8.28 14.17
CA ALA A 132 -1.77 -7.29 14.40
C ALA A 132 -2.95 -7.52 13.45
N GLN A 133 -4.15 -7.57 14.02
CA GLN A 133 -5.40 -7.59 13.26
C GLN A 133 -5.96 -6.18 13.07
N ASP A 134 -7.00 -6.07 12.25
CA ASP A 134 -7.64 -4.78 12.00
C ASP A 134 -8.37 -4.25 13.23
N HIS A 135 -8.29 -2.94 13.41
CA HIS A 135 -9.02 -2.23 14.45
C HIS A 135 -9.68 -0.98 13.85
N ARG A 136 -10.57 -0.34 14.62
CA ARG A 136 -11.11 0.96 14.26
C ARG A 136 -10.27 2.06 14.87
N SER A 137 -9.86 3.01 14.05
CA SER A 137 -9.23 4.26 14.50
C SER A 137 -9.89 5.43 13.77
N LEU A 138 -10.37 6.42 14.54
CA LEU A 138 -11.13 7.57 14.03
C LEU A 138 -12.24 7.17 13.04
N GLY A 139 -13.01 6.13 13.38
CA GLY A 139 -14.11 5.61 12.56
C GLY A 139 -13.70 4.73 11.38
N ASN A 140 -12.43 4.73 10.97
CA ASN A 140 -11.94 3.95 9.83
C ASN A 140 -11.44 2.56 10.26
N LEU A 141 -11.68 1.54 9.41
CA LEU A 141 -11.03 0.22 9.54
C LEU A 141 -9.59 0.32 9.04
N ILE A 142 -8.64 -0.02 9.91
CA ILE A 142 -7.21 0.09 9.64
C ILE A 142 -6.48 -1.14 10.20
N ASN A 143 -5.59 -1.71 9.38
CA ASN A 143 -4.50 -2.53 9.87
C ASN A 143 -3.26 -1.64 10.08
N LYS A 144 -2.79 -1.50 11.33
CA LYS A 144 -1.67 -0.60 11.64
C LYS A 144 -0.37 -0.96 10.93
N GLU A 145 -0.15 -2.24 10.63
CA GLU A 145 1.08 -2.72 10.01
C GLU A 145 1.10 -2.41 8.52
N LEU A 146 -0.07 -2.45 7.87
CA LEU A 146 -0.25 -2.11 6.46
C LEU A 146 -0.49 -0.61 6.24
N ALA A 147 -0.86 0.12 7.30
CA ALA A 147 -0.98 1.56 7.26
C ALA A 147 0.38 2.18 6.88
N GLY A 148 0.42 2.93 5.78
CA GLY A 148 1.65 3.57 5.32
C GLY A 148 2.62 2.63 4.61
N TRP A 149 2.13 1.62 3.88
CA TRP A 149 2.94 0.81 2.96
C TRP A 149 3.60 1.60 1.82
N TYR A 150 3.21 2.87 1.64
CA TYR A 150 3.66 3.74 0.57
C TYR A 150 4.14 5.11 1.06
N ASN A 151 4.89 5.79 0.21
CA ASN A 151 5.19 7.21 0.27
C ASN A 151 4.39 7.94 -0.80
N TYR A 152 3.75 9.04 -0.42
CA TYR A 152 3.11 9.94 -1.37
C TYR A 152 4.08 11.05 -1.76
N ARG A 153 4.38 11.17 -3.05
CA ARG A 153 5.21 12.23 -3.61
C ARG A 153 4.31 13.39 -3.96
N THR A 154 4.25 14.41 -3.10
CA THR A 154 3.36 15.58 -3.25
C THR A 154 3.54 16.27 -4.60
N ARG A 155 4.79 16.54 -5.00
CA ARG A 155 5.09 17.27 -6.23
C ARG A 155 4.64 16.56 -7.52
N THR A 156 4.72 15.23 -7.58
CA THR A 156 4.30 14.46 -8.76
C THR A 156 2.99 13.71 -8.54
N HIS A 157 2.35 13.90 -7.38
CA HIS A 157 1.17 13.16 -6.92
C HIS A 157 1.25 11.62 -7.08
N ASN A 158 2.46 11.07 -7.03
CA ASN A 158 2.70 9.63 -7.26
C ASN A 158 2.77 8.86 -5.94
N ILE A 159 2.29 7.61 -5.97
CA ILE A 159 2.33 6.67 -4.85
C ILE A 159 3.50 5.71 -5.07
N GLU A 160 4.46 5.72 -4.18
CA GLU A 160 5.61 4.82 -4.24
C GLU A 160 5.58 3.81 -3.10
N SER A 161 5.61 2.52 -3.43
CA SER A 161 5.74 1.49 -2.40
C SER A 161 7.02 1.69 -1.59
N ARG A 162 6.92 1.57 -0.26
CA ARG A 162 8.09 1.47 0.63
C ARG A 162 8.83 0.15 0.48
N ARG A 163 8.19 -0.83 -0.17
CA ARG A 163 8.74 -2.17 -0.43
C ARG A 163 9.16 -2.90 0.84
N ASN A 164 8.43 -2.64 1.93
CA ASN A 164 8.58 -3.40 3.15
C ASN A 164 8.15 -4.85 2.92
N VAL A 165 8.77 -5.76 3.66
CA VAL A 165 8.34 -7.15 3.74
C VAL A 165 7.32 -7.27 4.87
N TYR A 166 6.23 -7.97 4.60
CA TYR A 166 5.17 -8.25 5.56
C TYR A 166 5.11 -9.76 5.79
N ALA A 167 4.95 -10.17 7.05
CA ALA A 167 4.53 -11.52 7.39
C ALA A 167 3.06 -11.50 7.79
N LEU A 168 2.31 -12.52 7.36
CA LEU A 168 0.90 -12.68 7.67
C LEU A 168 0.67 -14.08 8.21
N LYS A 169 -0.17 -14.16 9.23
CA LYS A 169 -0.74 -15.39 9.71
C LYS A 169 -2.16 -15.45 9.14
N LEU A 170 -2.40 -16.39 8.23
CA LEU A 170 -3.70 -16.58 7.58
C LEU A 170 -4.54 -17.58 8.40
N LYS A 171 -5.60 -18.13 7.79
CA LYS A 171 -6.36 -19.25 8.34
C LYS A 171 -5.57 -20.57 8.24
N ASP A 172 -6.05 -21.59 8.94
CA ASP A 172 -5.58 -23.00 8.81
C ASP A 172 -4.08 -23.22 9.05
N GLY A 173 -3.44 -22.34 9.83
CA GLY A 173 -2.02 -22.43 10.16
C GLY A 173 -1.08 -22.10 8.99
N ILE A 174 -1.60 -21.49 7.93
CA ILE A 174 -0.81 -21.01 6.80
C ILE A 174 -0.23 -19.64 7.12
N PHE A 175 1.05 -19.44 6.80
CA PHE A 175 1.69 -18.14 6.83
C PHE A 175 1.97 -17.66 5.42
N MET A 176 1.99 -16.35 5.25
CA MET A 176 2.39 -15.71 4.01
C MET A 176 3.46 -14.68 4.31
N LYS A 177 4.45 -14.55 3.43
CA LYS A 177 5.22 -13.31 3.32
C LYS A 177 4.87 -12.61 2.02
N MET A 178 4.79 -11.28 2.05
CA MET A 178 4.50 -10.49 0.87
C MET A 178 5.30 -9.19 0.83
N ARG A 179 5.45 -8.63 -0.37
CA ARG A 179 5.99 -7.29 -0.58
C ARG A 179 5.21 -6.63 -1.71
N ILE A 180 4.71 -5.43 -1.44
CA ILE A 180 4.02 -4.63 -2.46
C ILE A 180 5.10 -4.01 -3.35
N LEU A 181 5.11 -4.35 -4.63
CA LEU A 181 6.11 -3.89 -5.59
C LEU A 181 5.71 -2.57 -6.23
N ASN A 182 4.44 -2.45 -6.62
CA ASN A 182 3.94 -1.33 -7.40
C ASN A 182 2.46 -1.04 -7.11
N TYR A 183 2.03 0.21 -7.32
CA TYR A 183 0.64 0.67 -7.24
C TYR A 183 -0.02 0.85 -8.63
N TYR A 184 0.77 0.72 -9.70
CA TYR A 184 0.38 0.97 -11.09
C TYR A 184 0.68 -0.26 -11.96
N CYS A 185 -0.08 -1.35 -11.82
CA CYS A 185 0.25 -2.67 -12.42
C CYS A 185 0.34 -2.73 -13.96
N SER A 186 -0.12 -1.69 -14.65
CA SER A 186 -0.05 -1.53 -16.11
C SER A 186 1.28 -0.93 -16.58
N GLN A 187 2.08 -0.37 -15.68
CA GLN A 187 3.39 0.19 -15.97
C GLN A 187 4.44 -0.42 -15.04
N GLU A 188 5.68 -0.48 -15.51
CA GLU A 188 6.77 -0.82 -14.60
C GLU A 188 6.90 0.28 -13.54
N ALA A 189 7.20 -0.07 -12.28
CA ALA A 189 7.31 0.91 -11.19
C ALA A 189 8.38 1.99 -11.46
N ASN A 190 9.29 1.70 -12.40
CA ASN A 190 10.33 2.60 -12.84
C ASN A 190 9.89 3.51 -14.01
N GLU A 191 8.76 3.31 -14.68
CA GLU A 191 8.32 4.12 -15.83
C GLU A 191 7.58 5.40 -15.42
N CYS A 192 7.04 5.43 -14.20
CA CYS A 192 6.58 6.65 -13.51
C CYS A 192 7.75 7.55 -13.04
N ARG A 193 8.73 7.77 -13.94
CA ARG A 193 10.07 8.36 -13.72
C ARG A 193 10.05 9.86 -13.47
N SER A 194 9.04 10.57 -13.98
CA SER A 194 9.09 12.04 -14.08
C SER A 194 7.74 12.73 -14.29
N MET A 195 6.72 11.99 -14.71
CA MET A 195 5.36 12.51 -14.94
C MET A 195 4.39 11.87 -13.95
N MET A 196 3.28 12.56 -13.66
CA MET A 196 2.16 11.96 -12.92
C MET A 196 1.78 10.66 -13.63
N CYS A 197 1.87 9.51 -12.95
CA CYS A 197 1.29 8.28 -13.51
C CYS A 197 -0.20 8.56 -13.74
N THR A 198 -0.77 8.02 -14.82
CA THR A 198 -2.17 8.32 -15.11
C THR A 198 -3.08 7.83 -13.98
N ARG A 199 -4.15 8.58 -13.71
CA ARG A 199 -5.13 8.19 -12.70
C ARG A 199 -5.85 6.89 -13.05
N GLU A 200 -5.88 6.55 -14.33
CA GLU A 200 -6.50 5.34 -14.88
C GLU A 200 -5.72 4.08 -14.52
N GLU A 201 -4.40 4.17 -14.36
CA GLU A 201 -3.54 3.04 -14.00
C GLU A 201 -3.33 2.90 -12.49
N ALA A 202 -3.59 3.98 -11.75
CA ALA A 202 -3.52 4.01 -10.29
C ALA A 202 -4.44 2.97 -9.65
N ALA A 203 -4.10 2.55 -8.43
CA ALA A 203 -4.88 1.57 -7.67
C ALA A 203 -4.98 0.20 -8.35
N CYS A 204 -3.91 -0.19 -9.03
CA CYS A 204 -3.69 -1.57 -9.42
C CYS A 204 -2.38 -2.06 -8.83
N LEU A 205 -2.45 -2.83 -7.75
CA LEU A 205 -1.26 -3.24 -7.00
C LEU A 205 -0.60 -4.44 -7.68
N THR A 206 0.73 -4.48 -7.66
CA THR A 206 1.51 -5.69 -7.96
C THR A 206 2.19 -6.13 -6.67
N ILE A 207 1.96 -7.37 -6.27
CA ILE A 207 2.39 -7.91 -4.98
C ILE A 207 3.12 -9.21 -5.26
N GLU A 208 4.35 -9.35 -4.76
CA GLU A 208 4.99 -10.66 -4.68
C GLU A 208 4.67 -11.31 -3.34
N TYR A 209 4.54 -12.63 -3.35
CA TYR A 209 4.21 -13.37 -2.14
C TYR A 209 4.72 -14.81 -2.17
N ILE A 210 4.89 -15.39 -0.99
CA ILE A 210 5.15 -16.83 -0.78
C ILE A 210 4.28 -17.28 0.38
N LEU A 211 3.60 -18.41 0.19
CA LEU A 211 2.82 -19.11 1.20
C LEU A 211 3.65 -20.25 1.80
N THR A 212 3.36 -20.60 3.05
CA THR A 212 3.84 -21.86 3.63
C THR A 212 2.88 -23.00 3.30
N GLU A 213 3.36 -24.23 3.44
CA GLU A 213 2.48 -25.38 3.56
C GLU A 213 1.63 -25.28 4.84
N PRO A 214 0.39 -25.79 4.84
CA PRO A 214 -0.45 -25.80 6.05
C PRO A 214 0.27 -26.44 7.23
N GLY A 215 0.31 -25.74 8.37
CA GLY A 215 0.99 -26.19 9.59
C GLY A 215 2.51 -25.99 9.61
N SER A 216 3.12 -25.56 8.50
CA SER A 216 4.53 -25.16 8.46
C SER A 216 4.68 -23.65 8.65
N SER A 217 5.79 -23.25 9.29
CA SER A 217 6.22 -21.85 9.36
C SER A 217 7.36 -21.54 8.39
N ILE A 218 7.80 -22.51 7.57
CA ILE A 218 8.94 -22.37 6.66
C ILE A 218 8.45 -21.92 5.28
N PHE A 219 9.01 -20.83 4.78
CA PHE A 219 8.77 -20.35 3.42
C PHE A 219 9.66 -21.10 2.44
N VAL A 220 9.05 -21.99 1.65
CA VAL A 220 9.74 -22.67 0.55
C VAL A 220 9.73 -21.74 -0.66
N ILE A 221 10.91 -21.36 -1.13
CA ILE A 221 11.05 -20.57 -2.36
C ILE A 221 10.87 -21.54 -3.54
N PRO A 222 9.96 -21.28 -4.49
CA PRO A 222 9.83 -22.15 -5.66
C PRO A 222 11.15 -22.19 -6.41
N ASP A 223 11.72 -23.38 -6.55
CA ASP A 223 13.00 -23.56 -7.21
C ASP A 223 12.85 -23.23 -8.70
N THR A 224 13.60 -22.24 -9.18
CA THR A 224 13.47 -21.71 -10.56
C THR A 224 13.90 -22.70 -11.66
N HIS A 225 14.35 -23.90 -11.27
CA HIS A 225 14.83 -24.94 -12.17
C HIS A 225 13.85 -26.11 -12.40
N LEU A 226 12.77 -26.25 -11.62
CA LEU A 226 11.83 -27.39 -11.73
C LEU A 226 10.56 -27.09 -12.54
N ALA A 227 10.19 -25.82 -12.75
CA ALA A 227 8.98 -25.43 -13.47
C ALA A 227 9.02 -25.64 -15.00
N LYS A 228 10.16 -26.08 -15.57
CA LYS A 228 10.30 -26.34 -17.02
C LYS A 228 9.78 -27.70 -17.49
N ASN A 229 9.37 -28.60 -16.59
CA ASN A 229 9.04 -29.99 -16.95
C ASN A 229 7.55 -30.36 -16.80
N ILE A 230 6.62 -29.40 -16.82
CA ILE A 230 5.19 -29.72 -16.92
C ILE A 230 4.78 -29.59 -18.39
N PRO A 231 4.43 -30.68 -19.10
CA PRO A 231 3.90 -30.58 -20.45
C PRO A 231 2.55 -29.88 -20.43
N ALA A 232 2.33 -28.97 -21.38
CA ALA A 232 1.06 -28.29 -21.57
C ALA A 232 -0.09 -29.31 -21.78
N PRO A 233 -1.30 -29.07 -21.26
CA PRO A 233 -2.45 -29.92 -21.54
C PRO A 233 -2.77 -29.88 -23.04
N ALA A 234 -2.98 -31.05 -23.64
CA ALA A 234 -3.37 -31.16 -25.04
C ALA A 234 -4.67 -30.39 -25.32
N GLU A 235 -4.59 -29.51 -26.33
CA GLU A 235 -5.70 -28.76 -26.89
C GLU A 235 -6.74 -29.75 -27.43
N LYS A 236 -7.93 -29.80 -26.81
CA LYS A 236 -9.07 -30.53 -27.38
C LYS A 236 -9.71 -29.64 -28.43
N VAL A 237 -9.53 -30.04 -29.68
CA VAL A 237 -10.33 -29.58 -30.82
C VAL A 237 -11.66 -30.34 -30.78
N GLU A 238 -12.76 -29.60 -30.64
CA GLU A 238 -14.08 -29.96 -31.17
C GLU A 238 -14.80 -28.69 -31.60
#